data_AF-A0A1Z5SKY3-F1
#
_entry.id   AF-A0A1Z5SKY3-F1
#
_cell.length_a   1.000
_cell.length_b   1.000
_cell.length_c   1.000
_cell.angle_alpha   90.00
_cell.angle_beta   90.00
_cell.angle_gamma   90.00
#
_symmetry.space_group_name_H-M   'P 1'
#
loop_
_entity.id
_entity.type
_entity.pdbx_description
1 polymer ?
#
loop_
_entity_poly.entity_id
_entity_poly.type
_entity_poly.pdbx_seq_one_letter_code
_entity_poly.pdbx_strand_id
1 'polypeptide(L)'
;MNAITFIGYYNKYVAELEAVMKDECKKAIRSLKQKDPHDIISPDTWFPSEYCARGFVYTLFLNECRKIDNHINNGKQVKKARKENYAH
;
A
#
# COMPACT_ATOMS: atom_id res chain seq x y z
N MET A 1 -15.93 1.94 -14.94
CA MET A 1 -15.08 0.74 -14.94
C MET A 1 -15.59 -0.18 -13.84
N ASN A 2 -16.03 -1.38 -14.21
CA ASN A 2 -16.59 -2.34 -13.26
C ASN A 2 -15.50 -3.12 -12.50
N ALA A 3 -15.92 -3.86 -11.48
CA ALA A 3 -15.05 -4.69 -10.65
C ALA A 3 -14.19 -5.69 -11.45
N ILE A 4 -14.76 -6.39 -12.43
CA ILE A 4 -14.03 -7.39 -13.24
C ILE A 4 -12.90 -6.71 -14.02
N THR A 5 -13.18 -5.58 -14.66
CA THR A 5 -12.15 -4.80 -15.37
C THR A 5 -11.09 -4.27 -14.41
N PHE A 6 -11.48 -3.83 -13.21
CA PHE A 6 -10.52 -3.41 -12.17
C PHE A 6 -9.57 -4.54 -11.78
N ILE A 7 -10.10 -5.72 -11.48
CA ILE A 7 -9.32 -6.90 -11.10
C ILE A 7 -8.29 -7.22 -12.19
N GLY A 8 -8.72 -7.24 -13.46
CA GLY A 8 -7.82 -7.50 -14.59
C GLY A 8 -6.71 -6.45 -14.77
N TYR A 9 -6.93 -5.21 -14.34
CA TYR A 9 -5.97 -4.11 -14.47
C TYR A 9 -5.20 -3.80 -13.19
N TYR A 10 -5.53 -4.42 -12.05
CA TYR A 10 -4.92 -4.11 -10.76
C TYR A 10 -3.39 -4.22 -10.81
N ASN A 11 -2.85 -5.34 -11.28
CA ASN A 11 -1.40 -5.55 -11.38
C ASN A 11 -0.72 -4.55 -12.33
N LYS A 12 -1.41 -4.14 -13.40
CA LYS A 12 -0.92 -3.08 -14.31
C LYS A 12 -0.77 -1.76 -13.55
N TYR A 13 -1.77 -1.36 -12.76
CA TYR A 13 -1.71 -0.10 -12.00
C TYR A 13 -0.64 -0.13 -10.92
N VAL A 14 -0.43 -1.27 -10.27
CA VAL A 14 0.66 -1.43 -9.28
C VAL A 14 2.03 -1.35 -9.97
N ALA A 15 2.18 -1.92 -11.17
CA ALA A 15 3.42 -1.82 -11.96
C ALA A 15 3.70 -0.39 -12.45
N GLU A 16 2.68 0.34 -12.89
CA GLU A 16 2.79 1.76 -13.24
C GLU A 16 3.29 2.58 -12.03
N LEU A 17 2.74 2.31 -10.84
CA LEU A 17 3.17 2.96 -9.61
C LEU A 17 4.63 2.60 -9.26
N GLU A 18 5.04 1.34 -9.44
CA GLU A 18 6.43 0.92 -9.23
C GLU A 18 7.43 1.63 -10.13
N ALA A 19 7.07 1.90 -11.39
CA ALA A 19 7.95 2.54 -12.35
C ALA A 19 8.29 4.00 -12.01
N VAL A 20 7.44 4.68 -11.22
CA VAL A 20 7.58 6.12 -10.91
C VAL A 20 7.95 6.42 -9.46
N MET A 21 7.91 5.41 -8.58
CA MET A 21 8.17 5.58 -7.15
C MET A 21 9.63 5.33 -6.80
N LYS A 22 10.10 6.00 -5.74
CA LYS A 22 11.45 5.82 -5.20
C LYS A 22 11.62 4.45 -4.56
N ASP A 23 12.86 3.99 -4.50
CA ASP A 23 13.26 2.72 -3.89
C ASP A 23 12.81 2.54 -2.43
N GLU A 24 12.73 3.63 -1.67
CA GLU A 24 12.24 3.65 -0.29
C GLU A 24 10.81 3.11 -0.17
N CYS A 25 10.00 3.25 -1.22
CA CYS A 25 8.63 2.79 -1.27
C CYS A 25 8.49 1.31 -1.68
N LYS A 26 9.57 0.62 -2.08
CA LYS A 26 9.53 -0.78 -2.56
C LYS A 26 8.83 -1.73 -1.58
N LYS A 27 8.97 -1.50 -0.28
CA LYS A 27 8.27 -2.31 0.75
C LYS A 27 6.74 -2.16 0.68
N ALA A 28 6.25 -0.94 0.52
CA ALA A 28 4.82 -0.67 0.38
C ALA A 28 4.27 -1.27 -0.93
N ILE A 29 5.03 -1.13 -2.02
CA ILE A 29 4.67 -1.67 -3.33
C ILE A 29 4.62 -3.20 -3.30
N ARG A 30 5.60 -3.85 -2.65
CA ARG A 30 5.59 -5.30 -2.45
C ARG A 30 4.36 -5.77 -1.67
N SER A 31 3.97 -5.03 -0.63
CA SER A 31 2.74 -5.35 0.11
C SER A 31 1.50 -5.23 -0.79
N LEU A 32 1.44 -4.20 -1.63
CA LEU A 32 0.35 -3.99 -2.58
C LEU A 32 0.24 -5.13 -3.62
N LYS A 33 1.37 -5.59 -4.15
CA LYS A 33 1.45 -6.73 -5.09
C LYS A 33 0.99 -8.06 -4.48
N GLN A 34 1.03 -8.19 -3.16
CA GLN A 34 0.64 -9.40 -2.46
C GLN A 34 -0.85 -9.44 -2.11
N LYS A 35 -1.58 -8.32 -2.29
CA LYS A 35 -3.02 -8.27 -2.04
C LYS A 35 -3.78 -8.83 -3.23
N ASP A 36 -4.74 -9.70 -2.93
CA ASP A 36 -5.72 -10.14 -3.91
C ASP A 36 -6.71 -8.99 -4.20
N PRO A 37 -6.85 -8.50 -5.45
CA PRO A 37 -7.84 -7.49 -5.77
C PRO A 37 -9.29 -7.91 -5.46
N HIS A 38 -9.59 -9.21 -5.38
CA HIS A 38 -10.89 -9.71 -4.93
C HIS A 38 -11.19 -9.37 -3.47
N ASP A 39 -10.17 -9.20 -2.63
CA ASP A 39 -10.32 -8.80 -1.22
C ASP A 39 -10.38 -7.27 -1.04
N ILE A 40 -10.10 -6.50 -2.09
CA ILE A 40 -9.98 -5.04 -2.04
C ILE A 40 -11.28 -4.36 -2.42
N ILE A 41 -12.04 -4.95 -3.35
CA ILE A 41 -13.28 -4.36 -3.89
C ILE A 41 -14.43 -5.37 -3.85
N SER A 42 -15.64 -4.85 -3.74
CA SER A 42 -16.87 -5.67 -3.83
C SER A 42 -17.30 -5.86 -5.29
N PRO A 43 -18.04 -6.92 -5.65
CA PRO A 43 -18.47 -7.19 -7.03
C PRO A 43 -19.31 -6.08 -7.67
N ASP A 44 -20.03 -5.31 -6.86
CA ASP A 44 -20.86 -4.15 -7.23
C ASP A 44 -20.04 -2.85 -7.38
N THR A 45 -18.73 -2.89 -7.11
CA THR A 45 -17.86 -1.72 -7.22
C THR A 45 -17.82 -1.19 -8.65
N TRP A 46 -18.06 0.10 -8.78
CA TRP A 46 -17.99 0.83 -10.03
C TRP A 46 -17.16 2.10 -9.89
N PHE A 47 -16.12 2.23 -10.72
CA PHE A 47 -15.32 3.45 -10.81
C PHE A 47 -15.85 4.34 -11.95
N PRO A 48 -16.03 5.66 -11.74
CA PRO A 48 -16.52 6.57 -12.79
C PRO A 48 -15.62 6.60 -14.04
N SER A 49 -14.31 6.39 -13.88
CA SER A 49 -13.34 6.33 -14.98
C SER A 49 -12.15 5.44 -14.60
N GLU A 50 -11.31 5.11 -15.59
CA GLU A 50 -10.03 4.43 -15.33
C GLU A 50 -9.11 5.26 -14.43
N TYR A 51 -9.13 6.58 -14.59
CA TYR A 51 -8.36 7.50 -13.75
C TYR A 51 -8.76 7.39 -12.27
N CYS A 52 -10.06 7.33 -11.97
CA CYS A 52 -10.55 7.13 -10.60
C CYS A 52 -10.06 5.79 -10.01
N ALA A 53 -10.02 4.74 -10.82
CA ALA A 53 -9.52 3.44 -10.39
C ALA A 53 -8.02 3.44 -10.07
N ARG A 54 -7.21 4.13 -10.87
CA ARG A 54 -5.79 4.36 -10.54
C ARG A 54 -5.63 5.14 -9.25
N GLY A 55 -6.42 6.22 -9.07
CA GLY A 55 -6.44 7.01 -7.84
C GLY A 55 -6.78 6.17 -6.59
N PHE A 56 -7.66 5.19 -6.74
CA PHE A 56 -7.96 4.23 -5.68
C PHE A 56 -6.75 3.37 -5.32
N VAL A 57 -6.04 2.79 -6.32
CA VAL A 57 -4.79 2.05 -6.09
C VAL A 57 -3.73 2.92 -5.40
N TYR A 58 -3.64 4.20 -5.76
CA TYR A 58 -2.70 5.14 -5.14
C TYR A 58 -3.04 5.39 -3.67
N THR A 59 -4.33 5.45 -3.34
CA THR A 59 -4.79 5.55 -1.95
C THR A 59 -4.41 4.31 -1.14
N LEU A 60 -4.55 3.12 -1.72
CA LEU A 60 -4.10 1.87 -1.08
C LEU A 60 -2.59 1.88 -0.84
N PHE A 61 -1.81 2.36 -1.82
CA PHE A 61 -0.37 2.53 -1.68
C PHE A 61 0.01 3.48 -0.53
N LEU A 62 -0.61 4.66 -0.47
CA LEU A 62 -0.36 5.63 0.61
C LEU A 62 -0.69 5.04 1.99
N ASN A 63 -1.74 4.22 2.08
CA ASN A 63 -2.08 3.50 3.31
C ASN A 63 -1.00 2.49 3.71
N GLU A 64 -0.41 1.76 2.75
CA GLU A 64 0.71 0.86 3.04
C GLU A 64 1.97 1.62 3.47
N CYS A 65 2.27 2.76 2.85
CA CYS A 65 3.36 3.63 3.28
C CYS A 65 3.19 4.09 4.74
N ARG A 66 1.99 4.52 5.12
CA ARG A 66 1.67 4.95 6.49
C ARG A 66 1.82 3.82 7.51
N LYS A 67 1.38 2.60 7.17
CA LYS A 67 1.56 1.42 8.06
C LYS A 67 3.04 1.17 8.32
N ILE A 68 3.86 1.18 7.27
CA ILE A 68 5.30 0.94 7.38
C ILE A 68 5.97 2.04 8.23
N ASP A 69 5.63 3.30 8.01
CA ASP A 69 6.17 4.40 8.81
C ASP A 69 5.79 4.28 10.30
N ASN A 70 4.52 3.97 10.60
CA ASN A 70 4.07 3.71 11.97
C ASN A 70 4.80 2.52 12.62
N HIS A 71 5.06 1.44 11.87
CA HIS A 71 5.87 0.32 12.37
C HIS A 71 7.33 0.73 12.67
N ILE A 72 7.92 1.58 11.84
CA ILE A 72 9.27 2.12 12.06
C ILE A 72 9.29 2.99 13.32
N ASN A 73 8.31 3.87 13.49
CA ASN A 73 8.22 4.77 14.63
C ASN A 73 7.99 4.00 15.94
N ASN A 74 7.11 3.00 15.95
CA ASN A 74 6.92 2.12 17.10
C ASN A 74 8.19 1.31 17.43
N GLY A 75 8.88 0.78 16.42
CA GLY A 75 10.15 0.06 16.60
C GLY A 75 11.27 0.93 17.20
N LYS A 76 11.32 2.23 16.84
CA LYS A 76 12.24 3.20 17.44
C LYS A 76 11.93 3.48 18.91
N GLN A 77 10.65 3.61 19.27
CA GLN A 77 10.25 3.81 20.67
C GLN A 77 10.62 2.61 21.56
N VAL A 78 10.37 1.38 21.10
CA VAL A 78 10.75 0.17 21.86
C VAL A 78 12.26 0.08 22.07
N LYS A 79 13.07 0.45 21.07
CA LYS A 79 14.54 0.46 21.21
C LYS A 79 15.04 1.53 22.19
N LYS A 80 14.40 2.70 22.23
CA LYS A 80 14.72 3.77 23.19
C LYS A 80 14.43 3.31 24.63
N ALA A 81 13.24 2.78 24.87
CA ALA A 81 12.84 2.26 26.19
C ALA A 81 13.74 1.13 26.69
N ARG A 82 14.19 0.22 25.80
CA ARG A 82 15.14 -0.83 26.19
C ARG A 82 16.50 -0.28 26.60
N LYS A 83 17.03 0.73 25.88
CA LYS A 83 18.33 1.33 26.21
C LYS A 83 18.33 2.01 27.58
N GLU A 84 17.21 2.64 27.95
CA GLU A 84 17.03 3.30 29.25
C GLU A 84 16.96 2.27 30.41
N ASN A 85 16.39 1.09 30.18
CA ASN A 85 16.27 0.05 31.20
C ASN A 85 17.57 -0.74 31.49
N TYR A 86 18.58 -0.67 30.63
CA TYR A 86 19.91 -1.31 30.85
C TYR A 86 21.00 -0.32 31.27
N ALA A 87 20.63 0.95 31.52
CA ALA A 87 21.56 2.01 31.94
C ALA A 87 21.56 2.26 33.46
N HIS A 88 20.90 1.39 34.23
CA HIS A 88 20.92 1.32 35.70
C HIS A 88 21.64 0.05 36.15
#